data_AF-A0A661MZH6-F1
#
_entry.id   AF-A0A661MZH6-F1
#
_cell.length_a   1.000
_cell.length_b   1.000
_cell.length_c   1.000
_cell.angle_alpha   90.00
_cell.angle_beta   90.00
_cell.angle_gamma   90.00
#
_symmetry.space_group_name_H-M   'P 1'
#
loop_
_entity.id
_entity.type
_entity.pdbx_description
1 polymer ?
#
loop_
_entity_poly.entity_id
_entity_poly.type
_entity_poly.pdbx_seq_one_letter_code
_entity_poly.pdbx_strand_id
1 'polypeptide(L)'
;MEQATDLPLWLEDLGDPDLEVNVETQGTIRLPTGAITACDPLSFLDSARCFARQVEPGEYPIEVGKLEEGGQVAYALIRFSDALIESWDVGLVADRDRPRLGFPSYPADTGVGCFVDGQVAKALIERGQDHFDAGAKWIADRGVDTEDDDAWQEAFEAYEKEHPPPLSDVSAGDVVGVDDADGELVTFATGRGAGTYSSFWALDGTGAPVCLLTDFGLLDLVEGDDATDEADSGATDDDDDDLDDEDDFDGDSDGEGSGGTGLDALLRLVQGGGAFGDDEPAETEVDSPFVILANDTLNGWETDGTVELEDGASRESFVDAFAEFLASEPTPDKLEDWLFDQDAIAEVYGDSDALWQTLRKQARAARPT
;
A
#
# COMPACT_ATOMS: atom_id res chain seq x y z
N MET A 1 -14.08 20.04 18.52
CA MET A 1 -14.30 18.86 19.35
C MET A 1 -13.48 17.78 18.67
N GLU A 2 -12.24 17.59 19.12
CA GLU A 2 -11.33 16.58 18.55
C GLU A 2 -12.01 15.22 18.66
N GLN A 3 -12.29 14.57 17.53
CA GLN A 3 -12.66 13.15 17.56
C GLN A 3 -11.38 12.40 17.91
N ALA A 4 -11.32 11.87 19.14
CA ALA A 4 -10.35 10.86 19.50
C ALA A 4 -10.50 9.73 18.48
N THR A 5 -9.47 9.51 17.71
CA THR A 5 -9.40 8.38 16.78
C THR A 5 -8.86 7.23 17.59
N ASP A 6 -9.71 6.27 17.94
CA ASP A 6 -9.30 5.07 18.68
C ASP A 6 -8.23 4.34 17.87
N LEU A 7 -7.08 4.07 18.51
CA LEU A 7 -5.96 3.33 17.94
C LEU A 7 -6.34 1.83 17.80
N PRO A 8 -5.68 1.08 16.89
CA PRO A 8 -5.87 -0.37 16.82
C PRO A 8 -5.64 -1.01 18.19
N LEU A 9 -6.58 -1.85 18.64
CA LEU A 9 -6.54 -2.42 20.00
C LEU A 9 -5.35 -3.35 20.20
N TRP A 10 -4.98 -4.09 19.15
CA TRP A 10 -3.85 -5.03 19.18
C TRP A 10 -2.50 -4.36 19.52
N LEU A 11 -2.37 -3.03 19.34
CA LEU A 11 -1.17 -2.29 19.76
C LEU A 11 -0.94 -2.38 21.27
N GLU A 12 -2.00 -2.47 22.08
CA GLU A 12 -1.88 -2.69 23.53
C GLU A 12 -1.40 -4.12 23.86
N ASP A 13 -1.63 -5.06 22.94
CA ASP A 13 -1.26 -6.48 23.05
C ASP A 13 0.09 -6.78 22.38
N LEU A 14 0.87 -5.76 21.98
CA LEU A 14 2.19 -5.96 21.37
C LEU A 14 3.13 -6.71 22.31
N GLY A 15 3.50 -7.93 21.93
CA GLY A 15 4.34 -8.83 22.72
C GLY A 15 3.56 -9.76 23.65
N ASP A 16 2.23 -9.69 23.65
CA ASP A 16 1.37 -10.72 24.21
C ASP A 16 1.42 -11.98 23.33
N PRO A 17 1.61 -13.19 23.89
CA PRO A 17 1.54 -14.43 23.12
C PRO A 17 0.20 -14.64 22.39
N ASP A 18 -0.89 -14.02 22.84
CA ASP A 18 -2.20 -14.13 22.19
C ASP A 18 -2.27 -13.38 20.83
N LEU A 19 -1.26 -12.56 20.50
CA LEU A 19 -1.17 -11.88 19.19
C LEU A 19 -0.78 -12.83 18.04
N GLU A 20 -0.45 -14.11 18.34
CA GLU A 20 -0.10 -15.17 17.36
C GLU A 20 0.94 -14.72 16.30
N VAL A 21 1.96 -13.99 16.76
CA VAL A 21 3.04 -13.44 15.93
C VAL A 21 4.40 -13.90 16.42
N ASN A 22 5.23 -14.43 15.50
CA ASN A 22 6.65 -14.67 15.74
C ASN A 22 7.48 -13.42 15.38
N VAL A 23 8.24 -12.92 16.35
CA VAL A 23 9.09 -11.74 16.18
C VAL A 23 10.50 -12.14 15.79
N GLU A 24 10.97 -11.62 14.67
CA GLU A 24 12.31 -11.87 14.14
C GLU A 24 13.11 -10.57 14.00
N THR A 25 14.37 -10.58 14.41
CA THR A 25 15.29 -9.45 14.14
C THR A 25 15.79 -9.54 12.70
N GLN A 26 15.50 -8.51 11.89
CA GLN A 26 15.93 -8.43 10.49
C GLN A 26 17.29 -7.74 10.31
N GLY A 27 17.75 -6.98 11.30
CA GLY A 27 19.05 -6.31 11.24
C GLY A 27 19.11 -5.07 12.13
N THR A 28 19.97 -4.13 11.76
CA THR A 28 20.06 -2.80 12.36
C THR A 28 19.92 -1.72 11.30
N ILE A 29 19.40 -0.56 11.70
CA ILE A 29 19.34 0.66 10.90
C ILE A 29 20.14 1.75 11.61
N ARG A 30 20.98 2.48 10.87
CA ARG A 30 21.62 3.71 11.31
C ARG A 30 20.76 4.88 10.92
N LEU A 31 20.50 5.71 11.92
CA LEU A 31 19.74 6.94 11.83
C LEU A 31 20.68 8.11 12.14
N PRO A 32 21.56 8.51 11.20
CA PRO A 32 22.53 9.57 11.41
C PRO A 32 21.91 10.94 11.69
N THR A 33 20.66 11.18 11.28
CA THR A 33 19.91 12.39 11.63
C THR A 33 18.82 12.15 12.67
N GLY A 34 18.34 10.91 12.78
CA GLY A 34 17.21 10.56 13.64
C GLY A 34 15.85 10.96 13.05
N ALA A 35 15.84 11.51 11.82
CA ALA A 35 14.62 11.77 11.06
C ALA A 35 14.28 10.52 10.25
N ILE A 36 13.18 9.86 10.57
CA ILE A 36 12.80 8.59 9.93
C ILE A 36 11.70 8.84 8.90
N THR A 37 11.80 8.14 7.78
CA THR A 37 10.78 8.06 6.72
C THR A 37 10.33 6.61 6.57
N ALA A 38 9.05 6.42 6.29
CA ALA A 38 8.50 5.16 5.80
C ALA A 38 7.73 5.39 4.48
N CYS A 39 7.93 4.51 3.51
CA CYS A 39 7.31 4.55 2.19
C CYS A 39 7.51 3.21 1.48
N ASP A 40 6.91 3.04 0.31
CA ASP A 40 7.43 2.13 -0.69
C ASP A 40 8.67 2.74 -1.35
N PRO A 41 9.84 2.07 -1.25
CA PRO A 41 11.09 2.62 -1.75
C PRO A 41 11.21 2.61 -3.28
N LEU A 42 10.40 1.81 -3.97
CA LEU A 42 10.44 1.62 -5.42
C LEU A 42 9.47 2.56 -6.14
N SER A 43 8.34 2.89 -5.51
CA SER A 43 7.32 3.76 -6.10
C SER A 43 7.30 5.19 -5.54
N PHE A 44 7.59 5.40 -4.25
CA PHE A 44 7.22 6.64 -3.57
C PHE A 44 8.35 7.32 -2.78
N LEU A 45 9.61 6.89 -2.95
CA LEU A 45 10.74 7.41 -2.17
C LEU A 45 10.95 8.93 -2.33
N ASP A 46 10.72 9.48 -3.53
CA ASP A 46 10.89 10.90 -3.87
C ASP A 46 9.81 11.82 -3.26
N SER A 47 8.60 11.29 -3.11
CA SER A 47 7.45 11.96 -2.49
C SER A 47 7.36 11.73 -0.98
N ALA A 48 8.12 10.76 -0.46
CA ALA A 48 8.16 10.43 0.95
C ALA A 48 8.67 11.59 1.80
N ARG A 49 8.25 11.62 3.07
CA ARG A 49 8.55 12.69 4.02
C ARG A 49 8.81 12.07 5.39
N CYS A 50 9.68 12.71 6.15
CA CYS A 50 9.99 12.24 7.49
C CYS A 50 8.80 12.43 8.45
N PHE A 51 8.71 11.54 9.42
CA PHE A 51 7.84 11.71 10.58
C PHE A 51 8.21 13.01 11.33
N ALA A 52 7.19 13.67 11.89
CA ALA A 52 7.34 14.89 12.67
C ALA A 52 8.13 14.65 13.98
N ARG A 53 8.01 13.44 14.54
CA ARG A 53 8.77 13.00 15.71
C ARG A 53 10.10 12.41 15.24
N GLN A 54 11.18 12.87 15.85
CA GLN A 54 12.54 12.41 15.61
C GLN A 54 13.05 11.60 16.81
N VAL A 55 14.08 10.81 16.58
CA VAL A 55 14.83 10.09 17.61
C VAL A 55 16.25 10.62 17.73
N GLU A 56 16.97 10.22 18.77
CA GLU A 56 18.40 10.52 18.85
C GLU A 56 19.14 9.82 17.71
N PRO A 57 20.19 10.43 17.13
CA PRO A 57 21.02 9.74 16.16
C PRO A 57 21.69 8.50 16.75
N GLY A 58 21.66 7.38 16.02
CA GLY A 58 22.18 6.11 16.54
C GLY A 58 21.96 4.94 15.60
N GLU A 59 22.34 3.75 16.09
CA GLU A 59 22.09 2.48 15.43
C GLU A 59 21.05 1.70 16.24
N TYR A 60 19.99 1.25 15.58
CA TYR A 60 18.81 0.67 16.23
C TYR A 60 18.43 -0.67 15.59
N PRO A 61 18.06 -1.69 16.39
CA PRO A 61 17.58 -2.95 15.85
C PRO A 61 16.23 -2.80 15.15
N ILE A 62 16.08 -3.56 14.08
CA ILE A 62 14.85 -3.73 13.31
C ILE A 62 14.28 -5.11 13.59
N GLU A 63 13.00 -5.14 13.90
CA GLU A 63 12.20 -6.34 14.13
C GLU A 63 11.06 -6.40 13.13
N VAL A 64 10.68 -7.61 12.74
CA VAL A 64 9.46 -7.89 11.97
C VAL A 64 8.61 -8.87 12.74
N GLY A 65 7.32 -8.56 12.86
CA GLY A 65 6.32 -9.49 13.37
C GLY A 65 5.73 -10.28 12.21
N LYS A 66 5.86 -11.60 12.22
CA LYS A 66 5.24 -12.49 11.23
C LYS A 66 4.12 -13.28 11.87
N LEU A 67 2.97 -13.39 11.20
CA LEU A 67 1.90 -14.29 11.64
C LEU A 67 2.46 -15.71 11.82
N GLU A 68 2.12 -16.38 12.92
CA GLU A 68 2.51 -17.78 13.15
C GLU A 68 1.96 -18.69 12.04
N GLU A 69 0.73 -18.43 11.62
CA GLU A 69 0.13 -19.05 10.44
C GLU A 69 0.48 -18.26 9.17
N GLY A 70 0.95 -18.95 8.13
CA GLY A 70 1.28 -18.34 6.84
C GLY A 70 2.60 -17.56 6.78
N GLY A 71 3.15 -17.09 7.91
CA GLY A 71 4.46 -16.45 7.97
C GLY A 71 4.53 -15.05 7.33
N GLN A 72 3.38 -14.45 7.03
CA GLN A 72 3.27 -13.13 6.41
C GLN A 72 3.70 -12.05 7.40
N VAL A 73 4.36 -11.00 6.90
CA VAL A 73 4.83 -9.88 7.73
C VAL A 73 3.62 -9.02 8.10
N ALA A 74 3.26 -9.05 9.38
CA ALA A 74 2.16 -8.30 9.96
C ALA A 74 2.56 -6.87 10.34
N TYR A 75 3.80 -6.67 10.79
CA TYR A 75 4.35 -5.35 11.06
C TYR A 75 5.88 -5.32 10.93
N ALA A 76 6.43 -4.12 10.75
CA ALA A 76 7.86 -3.84 10.90
C ALA A 76 8.08 -2.80 12.01
N LEU A 77 9.14 -2.94 12.80
CA LEU A 77 9.39 -2.14 13.99
C LEU A 77 10.87 -1.73 14.12
N ILE A 78 11.11 -0.46 14.44
CA ILE A 78 12.41 0.05 14.91
C ILE A 78 12.37 0.17 16.43
N ARG A 79 13.27 -0.51 17.14
CA ARG A 79 13.32 -0.48 18.62
C ARG A 79 14.36 0.51 19.10
N PHE A 80 13.94 1.53 19.85
CA PHE A 80 14.79 2.59 20.39
C PHE A 80 15.19 2.37 21.85
N SER A 81 14.35 1.69 22.64
CA SER A 81 14.66 1.31 24.02
C SER A 81 13.89 0.07 24.49
N ASP A 82 14.30 -0.48 25.63
CA ASP A 82 13.62 -1.58 26.33
C ASP A 82 12.68 -1.08 27.45
N ALA A 83 12.32 0.21 27.46
CA ALA A 83 11.38 0.76 28.43
C ALA A 83 9.97 0.19 28.20
N LEU A 84 9.15 0.21 29.25
CA LEU A 84 7.74 -0.17 29.14
C LEU A 84 6.98 0.81 28.25
N ILE A 85 6.14 0.27 27.37
CA ILE A 85 5.20 1.05 26.56
C ILE A 85 4.05 1.47 27.48
N GLU A 86 3.85 2.78 27.62
CA GLU A 86 2.80 3.36 28.47
C GLU A 86 1.69 4.01 27.62
N SER A 87 1.99 4.38 26.38
CA SER A 87 1.01 4.95 25.45
C SER A 87 1.45 4.83 24.00
N TRP A 88 0.49 4.93 23.09
CA TRP A 88 0.71 4.94 21.64
C TRP A 88 0.29 6.27 21.03
N ASP A 89 1.03 6.72 20.03
CA ASP A 89 0.77 7.91 19.24
C ASP A 89 0.79 7.58 17.74
N VAL A 90 -0.04 8.23 16.95
CA VAL A 90 -0.01 8.08 15.48
C VAL A 90 1.27 8.70 14.90
N GLY A 91 1.90 8.00 13.96
CA GLY A 91 3.04 8.46 13.18
C GLY A 91 2.67 9.57 12.20
N LEU A 92 2.70 10.81 12.67
CA LEU A 92 2.43 11.97 11.82
C LEU A 92 3.67 12.35 11.00
N VAL A 93 3.44 12.67 9.73
CA VAL A 93 4.43 13.33 8.86
C VAL A 93 4.45 14.82 9.15
N ALA A 94 5.63 15.45 9.13
CA ALA A 94 5.76 16.90 9.33
C ALA A 94 4.95 17.67 8.25
N ASP A 95 4.28 18.75 8.67
CA ASP A 95 3.59 19.70 7.79
C ASP A 95 2.45 19.11 6.92
N ARG A 96 1.86 17.98 7.29
CA ARG A 96 0.59 17.49 6.72
C ARG A 96 -0.58 17.63 7.70
N ASP A 97 -1.73 18.01 7.17
CA ASP A 97 -2.99 17.98 7.92
C ASP A 97 -3.37 16.54 8.24
N ARG A 98 -3.94 16.31 9.43
CA ARG A 98 -4.53 15.01 9.75
C ARG A 98 -5.70 14.77 8.78
N PRO A 99 -5.76 13.61 8.12
CA PRO A 99 -6.89 13.25 7.28
C PRO A 99 -8.20 13.26 8.10
N ARG A 100 -9.31 13.68 7.49
CA ARG A 100 -10.63 13.71 8.15
C ARG A 100 -11.13 12.31 8.51
N LEU A 101 -10.76 11.32 7.70
CA LEU A 101 -11.02 9.91 7.89
C LEU A 101 -9.68 9.20 7.69
N GLY A 102 -8.91 9.02 8.76
CA GLY A 102 -7.55 8.51 8.54
C GLY A 102 -6.66 8.41 9.76
N PHE A 103 -5.76 7.45 9.74
CA PHE A 103 -4.40 7.65 10.21
C PHE A 103 -3.62 8.09 8.98
N PRO A 104 -2.69 9.05 9.10
CA PRO A 104 -1.73 9.30 8.04
C PRO A 104 -1.03 8.01 7.65
N SER A 105 -0.96 7.78 6.35
CA SER A 105 -0.46 6.56 5.75
C SER A 105 0.50 6.84 4.61
N TYR A 106 1.32 5.85 4.29
CA TYR A 106 2.03 5.81 3.02
C TYR A 106 1.46 4.70 2.14
N PRO A 107 1.29 4.93 0.83
CA PRO A 107 0.94 3.87 -0.11
C PRO A 107 2.15 2.96 -0.37
N ALA A 108 1.89 1.68 -0.61
CA ALA A 108 2.87 0.77 -1.20
C ALA A 108 2.24 0.01 -2.34
N ASP A 109 2.88 0.06 -3.51
CA ASP A 109 2.34 -0.49 -4.76
C ASP A 109 3.08 -1.76 -5.16
N THR A 110 4.37 -1.83 -4.80
CA THR A 110 5.24 -2.95 -5.15
C THR A 110 5.15 -4.11 -4.16
N GLY A 111 4.33 -3.98 -3.11
CA GLY A 111 4.31 -4.91 -1.98
C GLY A 111 5.56 -4.81 -1.09
N VAL A 112 6.32 -3.73 -1.22
CA VAL A 112 7.53 -3.46 -0.45
C VAL A 112 7.39 -2.15 0.31
N GLY A 113 7.60 -2.20 1.62
CA GLY A 113 7.69 -1.04 2.49
C GLY A 113 9.12 -0.87 2.99
N CYS A 114 9.50 0.31 3.45
CA CYS A 114 10.82 0.53 4.02
C CYS A 114 10.84 1.45 5.24
N PHE A 115 11.91 1.35 6.02
CA PHE A 115 12.39 2.41 6.91
C PHE A 115 13.72 2.93 6.43
N VAL A 116 13.88 4.26 6.49
CA VAL A 116 15.10 4.94 6.05
C VAL A 116 15.28 6.29 6.77
N ASP A 117 16.53 6.68 7.04
CA ASP A 117 16.82 8.03 7.56
C ASP A 117 16.63 9.08 6.47
N GLY A 118 16.16 10.28 6.83
CA GLY A 118 15.88 11.36 5.90
C GLY A 118 17.08 11.78 5.04
N GLN A 119 18.31 11.71 5.56
CA GLN A 119 19.49 12.01 4.73
C GLN A 119 19.82 10.87 3.75
N VAL A 120 19.55 9.63 4.15
CA VAL A 120 19.75 8.44 3.31
C VAL A 120 18.73 8.43 2.17
N ALA A 121 17.46 8.70 2.48
CA ALA A 121 16.40 8.89 1.48
C ALA A 121 16.80 9.98 0.47
N LYS A 122 17.28 11.12 0.97
CA LYS A 122 17.75 12.22 0.10
C LYS A 122 18.87 11.78 -0.85
N ALA A 123 19.87 11.06 -0.35
CA ALA A 123 20.97 10.58 -1.19
C ALA A 123 20.49 9.58 -2.26
N LEU A 124 19.54 8.70 -1.93
CA LEU A 124 18.93 7.77 -2.91
C LEU A 124 18.13 8.50 -3.98
N ILE A 125 17.38 9.54 -3.61
CA ILE A 125 16.64 10.39 -4.55
C ILE A 125 17.62 11.11 -5.51
N GLU A 126 18.69 11.68 -4.98
CA GLU A 126 19.72 12.34 -5.81
C GLU A 126 20.38 11.34 -6.79
N ARG A 127 20.63 10.10 -6.36
CA ARG A 127 21.13 9.04 -7.25
C ARG A 127 20.13 8.65 -8.35
N GLY A 128 18.83 8.58 -8.03
CA GLY A 128 17.78 8.33 -9.01
C GLY A 128 17.69 9.44 -10.07
N GLN A 129 17.82 10.70 -9.64
CA GLN A 129 17.87 11.85 -10.54
C GLN A 129 19.10 11.82 -11.44
N ASP A 130 20.28 11.58 -10.87
CA ASP A 130 21.53 11.43 -11.64
C ASP A 130 21.43 10.28 -12.66
N HIS A 131 20.76 9.19 -12.30
CA HIS A 131 20.51 8.05 -13.17
C HIS A 131 19.62 8.41 -14.36
N PHE A 132 18.51 9.10 -14.09
CA PHE A 132 17.59 9.58 -15.10
C PHE A 132 18.26 10.58 -16.06
N ASP A 133 18.98 11.56 -15.54
CA ASP A 133 19.71 12.56 -16.33
C ASP A 133 20.76 11.90 -17.24
N ALA A 134 21.45 10.88 -16.74
CA ALA A 134 22.39 10.08 -17.53
C ALA A 134 21.68 9.29 -18.65
N GLY A 135 20.50 8.72 -18.38
CA GLY A 135 19.66 8.04 -19.36
C GLY A 135 19.18 8.98 -20.45
N ALA A 136 18.60 10.12 -20.09
CA ALA A 136 18.15 11.14 -21.03
C ALA A 136 19.30 11.60 -21.96
N LYS A 137 20.50 11.78 -21.42
CA LYS A 137 21.69 12.08 -22.23
C LYS A 137 22.09 10.92 -23.14
N TRP A 138 22.09 9.69 -22.64
CA TRP A 138 22.42 8.48 -23.40
C TRP A 138 21.50 8.29 -24.62
N ILE A 139 20.22 8.63 -24.46
CA ILE A 139 19.19 8.61 -25.50
C ILE A 139 19.44 9.71 -26.53
N ALA A 140 19.65 10.95 -26.07
CA ALA A 140 19.93 12.09 -26.94
C ALA A 140 21.21 11.90 -27.78
N ASP A 141 22.27 11.33 -27.19
CA ASP A 141 23.53 11.04 -27.89
C ASP A 141 23.36 9.98 -29.00
N ARG A 142 22.29 9.18 -28.96
CA ARG A 142 21.92 8.21 -30.01
C ARG A 142 21.03 8.78 -31.10
N GLY A 143 20.61 10.05 -30.94
CA GLY A 143 19.75 10.73 -31.91
C GLY A 143 18.32 10.20 -31.95
N VAL A 144 17.86 9.61 -30.84
CA VAL A 144 16.44 9.26 -30.64
C VAL A 144 15.65 10.58 -30.57
N ASP A 145 14.48 10.59 -31.21
CA ASP A 145 13.57 11.73 -31.12
C ASP A 145 12.95 11.76 -29.72
N THR A 146 13.28 12.78 -28.93
CA THR A 146 12.78 12.90 -27.56
C THR A 146 11.38 13.51 -27.50
N GLU A 147 10.81 13.94 -28.64
CA GLU A 147 9.42 14.37 -28.75
C GLU A 147 8.48 13.21 -29.13
N ASP A 148 9.05 12.04 -29.45
CA ASP A 148 8.34 10.78 -29.68
C ASP A 148 8.40 9.95 -28.39
N ASP A 149 7.28 9.90 -27.65
CA ASP A 149 7.20 9.27 -26.34
C ASP A 149 7.49 7.76 -26.41
N ASP A 150 6.98 7.06 -27.43
CA ASP A 150 7.22 5.62 -27.62
C ASP A 150 8.72 5.36 -27.89
N ALA A 151 9.34 6.17 -28.76
CA ALA A 151 10.75 6.03 -29.07
C ALA A 151 11.66 6.38 -27.87
N TRP A 152 11.26 7.38 -27.07
CA TRP A 152 11.96 7.73 -25.85
C TRP A 152 11.86 6.61 -24.82
N GLN A 153 10.68 6.04 -24.62
CA GLN A 153 10.43 4.96 -23.67
C GLN A 153 11.23 3.70 -24.03
N GLU A 154 11.15 3.22 -25.28
CA GLU A 154 11.92 2.05 -25.73
C GLU A 154 13.43 2.26 -25.51
N ALA A 155 13.92 3.47 -25.76
CA ALA A 155 15.32 3.81 -25.57
C ALA A 155 15.72 3.91 -24.09
N PHE A 156 14.82 4.39 -23.22
CA PHE A 156 15.04 4.49 -21.78
C PHE A 156 15.02 3.10 -21.12
N GLU A 157 14.09 2.23 -21.50
CA GLU A 157 14.06 0.82 -21.07
C GLU A 157 15.34 0.09 -21.49
N ALA A 158 15.84 0.34 -22.71
CA ALA A 158 17.11 -0.21 -23.17
C ALA A 158 18.30 0.32 -22.35
N TYR A 159 18.28 1.61 -21.97
CA TYR A 159 19.27 2.19 -21.08
C TYR A 159 19.23 1.54 -19.69
N GLU A 160 18.06 1.43 -19.06
CA GLU A 160 17.92 0.82 -17.72
C GLU A 160 18.33 -0.66 -17.70
N LYS A 161 18.11 -1.38 -18.80
CA LYS A 161 18.60 -2.76 -18.94
C LYS A 161 20.14 -2.84 -18.97
N GLU A 162 20.82 -1.86 -19.57
CA GLU A 162 22.29 -1.77 -19.58
C GLU A 162 22.85 -1.15 -18.29
N HIS A 163 22.06 -0.31 -17.65
CA HIS A 163 22.39 0.49 -16.49
C HIS A 163 21.22 0.41 -15.51
N PRO A 164 21.18 -0.58 -14.61
CA PRO A 164 20.05 -0.71 -13.70
C PRO A 164 19.95 0.49 -12.74
N PRO A 165 18.74 0.95 -12.38
CA PRO A 165 18.55 2.04 -11.43
C PRO A 165 19.03 1.66 -10.01
N PRO A 166 19.33 2.64 -9.14
CA PRO A 166 19.99 2.41 -7.84
C PRO A 166 19.28 1.45 -6.86
N LEU A 167 18.00 1.14 -7.07
CA LEU A 167 17.19 0.24 -6.25
C LEU A 167 16.58 -0.93 -7.04
N SER A 168 17.02 -1.18 -8.28
CA SER A 168 16.43 -2.22 -9.15
C SER A 168 16.47 -3.63 -8.58
N ASP A 169 17.49 -3.92 -7.76
CA ASP A 169 17.75 -5.24 -7.22
C ASP A 169 17.20 -5.39 -5.79
N VAL A 170 16.53 -4.36 -5.27
CA VAL A 170 15.99 -4.36 -3.90
C VAL A 170 14.72 -5.18 -3.83
N SER A 171 14.67 -6.08 -2.87
CA SER A 171 13.52 -6.93 -2.56
C SER A 171 13.05 -6.71 -1.13
N ALA A 172 11.87 -7.23 -0.79
CA ALA A 172 11.40 -7.30 0.58
C ALA A 172 12.39 -8.09 1.47
N GLY A 173 12.74 -7.54 2.64
CA GLY A 173 13.64 -8.17 3.60
C GLY A 173 15.10 -7.72 3.53
N ASP A 174 15.44 -6.85 2.57
CA ASP A 174 16.80 -6.39 2.37
C ASP A 174 17.22 -5.29 3.36
N VAL A 175 18.53 -5.23 3.61
CA VAL A 175 19.20 -4.13 4.31
C VAL A 175 20.25 -3.56 3.37
N VAL A 176 19.95 -2.42 2.74
CA VAL A 176 20.76 -1.82 1.69
C VAL A 176 21.58 -0.67 2.28
N GLY A 177 22.90 -0.83 2.31
CA GLY A 177 23.82 0.19 2.79
C GLY A 177 24.00 1.35 1.79
N VAL A 178 24.02 2.58 2.30
CA VAL A 178 24.18 3.83 1.54
C VAL A 178 25.39 4.58 2.12
N ASP A 179 26.58 4.17 1.69
CA ASP A 179 27.87 4.57 2.30
C ASP A 179 28.12 6.09 2.36
N ASP A 180 27.72 6.84 1.34
CA ASP A 180 27.88 8.31 1.28
C ASP A 180 26.94 9.06 2.23
N ALA A 181 25.87 8.41 2.68
CA ALA A 181 24.90 8.92 3.64
C ALA A 181 24.99 8.24 5.02
N ASP A 182 25.99 7.37 5.24
CA ASP A 182 26.25 6.68 6.52
C ASP A 182 25.00 6.04 7.15
N GLY A 183 24.21 5.33 6.34
CA GLY A 183 23.04 4.60 6.83
C GLY A 183 22.45 3.60 5.85
N GLU A 184 21.29 3.06 6.20
CA GLU A 184 20.65 1.95 5.48
C GLU A 184 19.22 2.29 5.06
N LEU A 185 18.82 1.70 3.93
CA LEU A 185 17.42 1.47 3.57
C LEU A 185 17.07 0.04 3.98
N VAL A 186 16.09 -0.13 4.87
CA VAL A 186 15.63 -1.45 5.31
C VAL A 186 14.25 -1.71 4.77
N THR A 187 14.06 -2.81 4.04
CA THR A 187 12.81 -3.12 3.33
C THR A 187 12.08 -4.32 3.90
N PHE A 188 10.76 -4.36 3.71
CA PHE A 188 9.87 -5.38 4.26
C PHE A 188 8.80 -5.75 3.24
N ALA A 189 8.32 -6.99 3.27
CA ALA A 189 7.09 -7.34 2.59
C ALA A 189 5.93 -6.68 3.32
N THR A 190 4.96 -6.12 2.59
CA THR A 190 3.81 -5.46 3.18
C THR A 190 2.60 -6.38 3.17
N GLY A 191 2.24 -6.95 4.32
CA GLY A 191 0.95 -7.60 4.54
C GLY A 191 0.48 -8.52 3.40
N ARG A 192 -0.58 -8.09 2.70
CA ARG A 192 -1.16 -8.78 1.52
C ARG A 192 -0.62 -8.31 0.17
N GLY A 193 0.29 -7.34 0.13
CA GLY A 193 0.86 -6.77 -1.08
C GLY A 193 0.67 -5.26 -1.13
N ALA A 194 0.09 -4.77 -2.22
CA ALA A 194 -0.20 -3.35 -2.34
C ALA A 194 -1.26 -2.90 -1.33
N GLY A 195 -1.16 -1.66 -0.85
CA GLY A 195 -2.07 -1.11 0.16
C GLY A 195 -1.61 0.23 0.69
N THR A 196 -2.24 0.70 1.76
CA THR A 196 -1.71 1.84 2.52
C THR A 196 -1.27 1.37 3.88
N TYR A 197 -0.20 1.93 4.45
CA TYR A 197 0.37 1.45 5.71
C TYR A 197 0.62 2.58 6.72
N SER A 198 0.32 2.36 8.00
CA SER A 198 0.28 3.39 9.06
C SER A 198 1.38 3.08 10.02
N SER A 199 2.05 4.14 10.47
CA SER A 199 3.04 3.99 11.52
C SER A 199 2.53 4.53 12.85
N PHE A 200 3.01 3.94 13.94
CA PHE A 200 2.65 4.26 15.30
C PHE A 200 3.89 4.32 16.18
N TRP A 201 3.94 5.32 17.06
CA TRP A 201 4.99 5.50 18.05
C TRP A 201 4.54 4.92 19.38
N ALA A 202 5.27 3.95 19.90
CA ALA A 202 5.15 3.55 21.29
C ALA A 202 5.99 4.49 22.16
N LEU A 203 5.43 4.95 23.27
CA LEU A 203 6.05 5.93 24.16
C LEU A 203 6.14 5.40 25.60
N ASP A 204 7.21 5.78 26.30
CA ASP A 204 7.36 5.52 27.73
C ASP A 204 6.58 6.52 28.59
N GLY A 205 6.62 6.35 29.91
CA GLY A 205 5.94 7.23 30.87
C GLY A 205 6.44 8.67 30.91
N THR A 206 7.54 8.98 30.20
CA THR A 206 8.06 10.34 30.01
C THR A 206 7.68 10.94 28.66
N GLY A 207 7.08 10.15 27.76
CA GLY A 207 6.76 10.51 26.39
C GLY A 207 7.91 10.29 25.40
N ALA A 208 8.98 9.60 25.82
CA ALA A 208 10.12 9.28 24.96
C ALA A 208 9.82 8.06 24.08
N PRO A 209 10.31 8.01 22.82
CA PRO A 209 10.09 6.88 21.91
C PRO A 209 10.67 5.57 22.45
N VAL A 210 9.84 4.52 22.49
CA VAL A 210 10.24 3.13 22.75
C VAL A 210 10.43 2.39 21.44
N CYS A 211 9.48 2.50 20.52
CA CYS A 211 9.60 1.99 19.17
C CYS A 211 8.77 2.80 18.17
N LEU A 212 9.08 2.64 16.88
CA LEU A 212 8.26 3.05 15.74
C LEU A 212 7.86 1.78 15.01
N LEU A 213 6.56 1.56 14.84
CA LEU A 213 6.01 0.39 14.17
C LEU A 213 5.22 0.83 12.94
N THR A 214 5.31 0.10 11.83
CA THR A 214 4.36 0.17 10.72
C THR A 214 3.49 -1.08 10.73
N ASP A 215 2.17 -0.89 10.79
CA ASP A 215 1.16 -1.95 10.68
C ASP A 215 0.90 -2.26 9.20
N PHE A 216 0.89 -3.55 8.87
CA PHE A 216 0.54 -4.07 7.55
C PHE A 216 -0.81 -4.80 7.51
N GLY A 217 -1.66 -4.58 8.53
CA GLY A 217 -3.10 -4.79 8.41
C GLY A 217 -3.56 -6.21 8.62
N LEU A 218 -2.68 -7.05 9.15
CA LEU A 218 -2.96 -8.46 9.35
C LEU A 218 -3.49 -8.78 10.75
N LEU A 219 -3.41 -7.84 11.70
CA LEU A 219 -3.65 -8.08 13.12
C LEU A 219 -5.04 -7.70 13.64
N ASP A 220 -5.99 -7.47 12.73
CA ASP A 220 -7.41 -7.28 13.07
C ASP A 220 -8.23 -8.53 12.72
N LEU A 221 -8.08 -9.57 13.53
CA LEU A 221 -9.02 -10.70 13.59
C LEU A 221 -9.32 -11.08 15.03
N VAL A 222 -10.18 -10.28 15.68
CA VAL A 222 -10.95 -10.77 16.83
C VAL A 222 -12.44 -10.56 16.52
N GLU A 223 -13.03 -11.50 15.77
CA GLU A 223 -14.43 -11.86 16.01
C GLU A 223 -14.43 -13.18 16.77
N GLY A 224 -14.76 -13.09 18.05
CA GLY A 224 -15.00 -14.26 18.89
C GLY A 224 -16.31 -14.97 18.50
N ASP A 225 -16.27 -16.30 18.61
CA ASP A 225 -17.40 -17.24 18.58
C ASP A 225 -18.33 -17.17 17.37
N ASP A 226 -18.14 -18.11 16.45
CA ASP A 226 -19.22 -19.05 16.14
C ASP A 226 -18.63 -20.45 15.88
N ALA A 227 -18.55 -21.22 16.98
CA ALA A 227 -18.65 -22.65 16.89
C ALA A 227 -20.05 -23.00 16.34
N THR A 228 -20.20 -23.12 15.02
CA THR A 228 -21.30 -23.88 14.46
C THR A 228 -20.90 -25.35 14.39
N ASP A 229 -21.34 -26.06 15.43
CA ASP A 229 -21.67 -27.48 15.36
C ASP A 229 -22.46 -27.77 14.06
N GLU A 230 -21.92 -28.57 13.16
CA GLU A 230 -22.72 -29.35 12.22
C GLU A 230 -22.28 -30.81 12.33
N ALA A 231 -22.77 -31.45 13.39
CA ALA A 231 -22.98 -32.88 13.40
C ALA A 231 -24.31 -33.21 12.71
N ASP A 232 -24.23 -34.15 11.78
CA ASP A 232 -25.30 -35.08 11.40
C ASP A 232 -26.40 -34.57 10.43
N SER A 233 -26.19 -34.86 9.14
CA SER A 233 -27.23 -35.56 8.40
C SER A 233 -26.64 -36.68 7.56
N GLY A 234 -26.89 -37.91 8.00
CA GLY A 234 -26.53 -39.12 7.29
C GLY A 234 -27.31 -39.37 5.98
N ALA A 235 -26.60 -40.01 5.06
CA ALA A 235 -27.01 -41.00 4.05
C ALA A 235 -28.15 -40.65 3.07
N THR A 236 -27.86 -40.75 1.77
CA THR A 236 -28.15 -41.97 0.98
C THR A 236 -27.36 -41.96 -0.34
N ASP A 237 -26.89 -43.16 -0.70
CA ASP A 237 -26.32 -43.58 -1.98
C ASP A 237 -27.30 -43.36 -3.16
N ASP A 238 -26.76 -43.16 -4.37
CA ASP A 238 -26.99 -44.01 -5.57
C ASP A 238 -26.65 -43.28 -6.89
N ASP A 239 -25.82 -43.95 -7.70
CA ASP A 239 -25.78 -44.02 -9.18
C ASP A 239 -25.43 -42.74 -9.99
N ASP A 240 -24.66 -42.72 -11.09
CA ASP A 240 -23.98 -43.71 -11.92
C ASP A 240 -23.14 -42.94 -12.99
N ASP A 241 -22.28 -43.69 -13.70
CA ASP A 241 -21.78 -43.49 -15.08
C ASP A 241 -20.61 -42.53 -15.40
N ASP A 242 -19.43 -43.17 -15.51
CA ASP A 242 -18.60 -43.30 -16.73
C ASP A 242 -18.53 -42.11 -17.70
N LEU A 243 -17.33 -41.55 -17.89
CA LEU A 243 -16.81 -41.22 -19.23
C LEU A 243 -15.28 -41.36 -19.32
N ASP A 244 -14.88 -41.99 -20.42
CA ASP A 244 -13.57 -42.43 -20.85
C ASP A 244 -12.53 -41.32 -21.10
N ASP A 245 -11.28 -41.78 -21.09
CA ASP A 245 -10.08 -41.20 -21.70
C ASP A 245 -10.32 -40.59 -23.08
N GLU A 246 -9.65 -39.47 -23.38
CA GLU A 246 -8.71 -39.38 -24.51
C GLU A 246 -7.84 -38.12 -24.43
N ASP A 247 -6.54 -38.35 -24.58
CA ASP A 247 -5.47 -37.37 -24.77
C ASP A 247 -5.74 -36.48 -25.99
N ASP A 248 -5.46 -35.18 -25.89
CA ASP A 248 -4.83 -34.46 -26.99
C ASP A 248 -3.91 -33.35 -26.47
N PHE A 249 -2.67 -33.45 -26.92
CA PHE A 249 -1.49 -32.63 -26.64
C PHE A 249 -1.24 -31.76 -27.87
N ASP A 250 -1.00 -30.46 -27.63
CA ASP A 250 -0.34 -29.41 -28.45
C ASP A 250 -1.10 -28.10 -28.13
N GLY A 251 -0.55 -27.05 -27.51
CA GLY A 251 0.72 -26.39 -27.76
C GLY A 251 0.38 -24.91 -28.02
N ASP A 252 0.75 -24.01 -27.08
CA ASP A 252 1.27 -22.65 -27.31
C ASP A 252 1.22 -21.87 -25.99
N SER A 253 2.41 -21.64 -25.42
CA SER A 253 2.64 -20.70 -24.33
C SER A 253 3.18 -19.41 -24.92
N ASP A 254 2.46 -18.32 -24.76
CA ASP A 254 3.04 -16.98 -24.74
C ASP A 254 2.47 -16.30 -23.49
N GLY A 255 3.34 -16.11 -22.51
CA GLY A 255 3.11 -15.18 -21.42
C GLY A 255 3.74 -13.85 -21.77
N GLU A 256 3.15 -12.77 -21.28
CA GLU A 256 3.87 -11.51 -21.03
C GLU A 256 3.05 -10.71 -20.01
N GLY A 257 3.61 -10.63 -18.80
CA GLY A 257 3.20 -9.67 -17.79
C GLY A 257 3.87 -8.33 -18.08
N SER A 258 3.15 -7.26 -17.79
CA SER A 258 3.63 -5.89 -17.89
C SER A 258 3.52 -5.26 -16.50
N GLY A 259 4.65 -5.23 -15.79
CA GLY A 259 4.86 -4.32 -14.67
C GLY A 259 5.23 -2.96 -15.23
N GLY A 260 4.41 -1.94 -14.96
CA GLY A 260 4.74 -0.54 -15.19
C GLY A 260 5.52 0.00 -14.00
N THR A 261 6.73 0.50 -14.24
CA THR A 261 7.60 1.16 -13.25
C THR A 261 7.25 2.66 -13.12
N GLY A 262 7.66 3.27 -12.01
CA GLY A 262 7.26 4.60 -11.52
C GLY A 262 7.72 5.84 -12.30
N LEU A 263 7.61 5.84 -13.63
CA LEU A 263 8.02 6.96 -14.49
C LEU A 263 6.81 7.80 -15.01
N ASP A 264 5.62 7.22 -15.06
CA ASP A 264 4.38 7.94 -15.43
C ASP A 264 4.01 9.07 -14.44
N ALA A 265 4.39 8.92 -13.18
CA ALA A 265 4.12 9.91 -12.14
C ALA A 265 5.03 11.16 -12.23
N LEU A 266 6.22 11.03 -12.83
CA LEU A 266 7.28 12.05 -12.75
C LEU A 266 7.21 13.05 -13.93
N LEU A 267 6.68 12.63 -15.09
CA LEU A 267 6.56 13.45 -16.31
C LEU A 267 5.52 14.59 -16.21
N ARG A 268 4.58 14.52 -15.27
CA ARG A 268 3.51 15.54 -15.11
C ARG A 268 3.93 16.80 -14.36
N LEU A 269 5.04 16.76 -13.64
CA LEU A 269 5.45 17.85 -12.76
C LEU A 269 6.27 18.94 -13.47
N VAL A 270 6.85 18.66 -14.64
CA VAL A 270 7.91 19.49 -15.24
C VAL A 270 7.43 20.46 -16.33
N GLN A 271 6.29 20.22 -16.98
CA GLN A 271 5.89 20.99 -18.18
C GLN A 271 4.68 21.90 -17.97
N GLY A 272 4.84 22.93 -17.14
CA GLY A 272 3.89 24.03 -17.04
C GLY A 272 4.28 25.24 -17.89
N GLY A 273 3.63 25.45 -19.04
CA GLY A 273 3.38 26.79 -19.57
C GLY A 273 3.44 26.98 -21.09
N GLY A 274 2.28 27.03 -21.78
CA GLY A 274 2.24 27.58 -23.15
C GLY A 274 1.01 27.38 -24.04
N ALA A 275 -0.21 27.72 -23.58
CA ALA A 275 -1.32 28.32 -24.34
C ALA A 275 -1.72 27.82 -25.77
N PHE A 276 -2.80 27.02 -25.79
CA PHE A 276 -3.97 26.96 -26.68
C PHE A 276 -3.89 26.32 -28.09
N GLY A 277 -4.42 25.10 -28.16
CA GLY A 277 -5.35 24.63 -29.20
C GLY A 277 -6.50 23.90 -28.50
N ASP A 278 -7.75 24.24 -28.82
CA ASP A 278 -8.96 23.71 -28.20
C ASP A 278 -9.13 22.20 -28.48
N ASP A 279 -8.69 21.35 -27.56
CA ASP A 279 -9.18 19.99 -27.28
C ASP A 279 -8.76 19.65 -25.83
N GLU A 280 -9.72 19.31 -24.96
CA GLU A 280 -9.49 18.97 -23.54
C GLU A 280 -8.50 17.80 -23.40
N PRO A 281 -7.40 17.93 -22.63
CA PRO A 281 -6.43 16.86 -22.46
C PRO A 281 -6.91 15.86 -21.41
N ALA A 282 -6.79 14.56 -21.72
CA ALA A 282 -7.04 13.48 -20.78
C ALA A 282 -5.98 13.51 -19.66
N GLU A 283 -6.43 13.84 -18.45
CA GLU A 283 -5.71 13.65 -17.21
C GLU A 283 -5.53 12.14 -17.01
N THR A 284 -4.33 11.58 -17.15
CA THR A 284 -4.06 10.34 -16.39
C THR A 284 -4.12 10.74 -14.90
N GLU A 285 -4.70 9.96 -14.01
CA GLU A 285 -4.79 10.32 -12.59
C GLU A 285 -3.73 9.50 -11.83
N VAL A 286 -3.07 10.12 -10.84
CA VAL A 286 -2.55 9.30 -9.74
C VAL A 286 -3.83 8.89 -9.01
N ASP A 287 -4.21 7.62 -9.07
CA ASP A 287 -5.50 7.18 -8.55
C ASP A 287 -5.71 7.75 -7.16
N SER A 288 -6.75 8.56 -7.06
CA SER A 288 -7.12 9.25 -5.84
C SER A 288 -7.20 8.21 -4.70
N PRO A 289 -6.85 8.55 -3.44
CA PRO A 289 -7.10 7.66 -2.31
C PRO A 289 -8.55 7.16 -2.24
N PHE A 290 -9.47 7.88 -2.87
CA PHE A 290 -10.86 7.48 -3.06
C PHE A 290 -11.07 6.41 -4.15
N VAL A 291 -10.25 6.35 -5.19
CA VAL A 291 -10.26 5.28 -6.23
C VAL A 291 -9.82 3.96 -5.62
N ILE A 292 -8.73 3.97 -4.84
CA ILE A 292 -8.25 2.77 -4.12
C ILE A 292 -9.31 2.29 -3.13
N LEU A 293 -9.82 3.19 -2.28
CA LEU A 293 -10.89 2.88 -1.34
C LEU A 293 -12.18 2.37 -2.03
N ALA A 294 -12.55 2.96 -3.17
CA ALA A 294 -13.72 2.57 -3.94
C ALA A 294 -13.58 1.15 -4.48
N ASN A 295 -12.42 0.83 -5.05
CA ASN A 295 -12.15 -0.50 -5.61
C ASN A 295 -12.15 -1.59 -4.53
N ASP A 296 -11.51 -1.35 -3.39
CA ASP A 296 -11.47 -2.30 -2.26
C ASP A 296 -12.85 -2.52 -1.64
N THR A 297 -13.63 -1.45 -1.51
CA THR A 297 -15.00 -1.54 -0.98
C THR A 297 -15.89 -2.36 -1.92
N LEU A 298 -15.80 -2.13 -3.23
CA LEU A 298 -16.58 -2.87 -4.22
C LEU A 298 -16.24 -4.36 -4.23
N ASN A 299 -14.94 -4.70 -4.21
CA ASN A 299 -14.46 -6.08 -4.14
C ASN A 299 -15.03 -6.84 -2.93
N GLY A 300 -15.09 -6.16 -1.76
CA GLY A 300 -15.70 -6.74 -0.56
C GLY A 300 -17.19 -7.05 -0.74
N TRP A 301 -17.96 -6.11 -1.31
CA TRP A 301 -19.40 -6.27 -1.48
C TRP A 301 -19.81 -7.36 -2.47
N GLU A 302 -19.08 -7.54 -3.58
CA GLU A 302 -19.34 -8.63 -4.52
C GLU A 302 -19.05 -10.00 -3.91
N THR A 303 -17.95 -10.10 -3.16
CA THR A 303 -17.55 -11.35 -2.49
C THR A 303 -18.57 -11.80 -1.44
N ASP A 304 -19.12 -10.83 -0.69
CA ASP A 304 -20.14 -11.08 0.33
C ASP A 304 -21.56 -11.19 -0.26
N GLY A 305 -21.73 -11.06 -1.58
CA GLY A 305 -23.03 -11.08 -2.26
C GLY A 305 -23.96 -9.93 -1.85
N THR A 306 -23.38 -8.83 -1.36
CA THR A 306 -24.12 -7.65 -0.87
C THR A 306 -24.54 -6.74 -2.01
N VAL A 307 -23.77 -6.74 -3.10
CA VAL A 307 -24.02 -6.00 -4.34
C VAL A 307 -23.74 -6.94 -5.52
N GLU A 308 -24.63 -6.94 -6.51
CA GLU A 308 -24.44 -7.65 -7.78
C GLU A 308 -24.31 -6.63 -8.92
N LEU A 309 -23.24 -6.71 -9.71
CA LEU A 309 -23.05 -5.88 -10.89
C LEU A 309 -23.80 -6.48 -12.10
N GLU A 310 -24.27 -5.63 -13.01
CA GLU A 310 -24.88 -6.08 -14.25
C GLU A 310 -23.87 -6.81 -15.17
N ASP A 311 -24.33 -7.87 -15.86
CA ASP A 311 -23.54 -8.61 -16.85
C ASP A 311 -23.00 -7.68 -17.95
N GLY A 312 -21.68 -7.46 -17.95
CA GLY A 312 -20.99 -6.58 -18.91
C GLY A 312 -20.83 -5.13 -18.47
N ALA A 313 -21.15 -4.79 -17.22
CA ALA A 313 -20.85 -3.48 -16.64
C ALA A 313 -19.33 -3.20 -16.62
N SER A 314 -18.95 -1.95 -16.92
CA SER A 314 -17.56 -1.51 -16.80
C SER A 314 -17.24 -1.22 -15.34
N ARG A 315 -16.52 -2.15 -14.71
CA ARG A 315 -16.06 -2.03 -13.33
C ARG A 315 -15.28 -0.73 -13.09
N GLU A 316 -14.34 -0.44 -13.98
CA GLU A 316 -13.46 0.73 -13.91
C GLU A 316 -14.27 2.03 -13.84
N SER A 317 -15.25 2.18 -14.75
CA SER A 317 -16.14 3.34 -14.77
C SER A 317 -16.99 3.48 -13.50
N PHE A 318 -17.34 2.37 -12.85
CA PHE A 318 -18.07 2.43 -11.58
C PHE A 318 -17.14 2.85 -10.43
N VAL A 319 -15.93 2.31 -10.39
CA VAL A 319 -14.93 2.64 -9.36
C VAL A 319 -14.59 4.13 -9.41
N ASP A 320 -14.42 4.72 -10.59
CA ASP A 320 -14.14 6.16 -10.74
C ASP A 320 -15.32 7.01 -10.26
N ALA A 321 -16.53 6.67 -10.67
CA ALA A 321 -17.73 7.35 -10.22
C ALA A 321 -17.93 7.23 -8.70
N PHE A 322 -17.59 6.07 -8.14
CA PHE A 322 -17.66 5.83 -6.71
C PHE A 322 -16.58 6.62 -5.96
N ALA A 323 -15.38 6.73 -6.52
CA ALA A 323 -14.32 7.57 -5.97
C ALA A 323 -14.71 9.04 -5.91
N GLU A 324 -15.31 9.57 -6.98
CA GLU A 324 -15.82 10.94 -7.02
C GLU A 324 -16.94 11.14 -5.99
N PHE A 325 -17.84 10.16 -5.87
CA PHE A 325 -18.88 10.17 -4.85
C PHE A 325 -18.29 10.23 -3.44
N LEU A 326 -17.28 9.41 -3.12
CA LEU A 326 -16.59 9.41 -1.83
C LEU A 326 -15.85 10.73 -1.56
N ALA A 327 -15.22 11.30 -2.58
CA ALA A 327 -14.54 12.60 -2.51
C ALA A 327 -15.50 13.76 -2.19
N SER A 328 -16.80 13.60 -2.47
CA SER A 328 -17.85 14.59 -2.16
C SER A 328 -18.28 14.65 -0.68
N GLU A 329 -17.68 13.82 0.18
CA GLU A 329 -18.03 13.65 1.60
C GLU A 329 -19.51 13.25 1.81
N PRO A 330 -19.94 12.08 1.32
CA PRO A 330 -21.34 11.67 1.33
C PRO A 330 -21.83 11.27 2.74
N THR A 331 -23.15 11.10 2.88
CA THR A 331 -23.83 10.63 4.10
C THR A 331 -24.46 9.25 3.86
N PRO A 332 -24.73 8.44 4.90
CA PRO A 332 -25.30 7.09 4.75
C PRO A 332 -26.52 7.05 3.81
N ASP A 333 -27.50 7.91 4.05
CA ASP A 333 -28.74 7.96 3.24
C ASP A 333 -28.47 8.26 1.75
N LYS A 334 -27.33 8.89 1.41
CA LYS A 334 -26.96 9.19 0.03
C LYS A 334 -26.23 8.05 -0.65
N LEU A 335 -25.65 7.11 0.09
CA LEU A 335 -24.92 5.98 -0.48
C LEU A 335 -25.90 5.01 -1.15
N GLU A 336 -26.96 4.64 -0.45
CA GLU A 336 -27.98 3.74 -0.97
C GLU A 336 -28.67 4.35 -2.20
N ASP A 337 -29.12 5.61 -2.10
CA ASP A 337 -29.71 6.34 -3.22
C ASP A 337 -28.76 6.39 -4.43
N TRP A 338 -27.47 6.67 -4.20
CA TRP A 338 -26.47 6.73 -5.27
C TRP A 338 -26.20 5.38 -5.93
N LEU A 339 -26.14 4.29 -5.15
CA LEU A 339 -25.92 2.93 -5.66
C LEU A 339 -27.06 2.45 -6.55
N PHE A 340 -28.32 2.70 -6.15
CA PHE A 340 -29.49 2.35 -6.96
C PHE A 340 -29.61 3.15 -8.25
N ASP A 341 -28.99 4.33 -8.29
CA ASP A 341 -28.94 5.18 -9.47
C ASP A 341 -27.77 4.82 -10.42
N GLN A 342 -26.90 3.86 -10.07
CA GLN A 342 -25.82 3.40 -10.95
C GLN A 342 -26.32 2.32 -11.91
N ASP A 343 -26.21 2.59 -13.22
CA ASP A 343 -26.54 1.64 -14.29
C ASP A 343 -25.68 0.35 -14.25
N ALA A 344 -24.62 0.32 -13.44
CA ALA A 344 -23.75 -0.84 -13.27
C ALA A 344 -24.24 -1.85 -12.21
N ILE A 345 -25.24 -1.49 -11.40
CA ILE A 345 -25.71 -2.28 -10.25
C ILE A 345 -27.00 -3.01 -10.61
N ALA A 346 -26.95 -4.34 -10.64
CA ALA A 346 -28.11 -5.19 -10.91
C ALA A 346 -29.03 -5.29 -9.67
N GLU A 347 -28.45 -5.49 -8.49
CA GLU A 347 -29.20 -5.58 -7.24
C GLU A 347 -28.32 -5.23 -6.01
N VAL A 348 -28.96 -4.66 -4.98
CA VAL A 348 -28.34 -4.34 -3.68
C VAL A 348 -29.12 -5.05 -2.58
N TYR A 349 -28.45 -5.91 -1.82
CA TYR A 349 -29.10 -6.77 -0.82
C TYR A 349 -28.90 -6.27 0.63
N GLY A 350 -27.98 -5.33 0.86
CA GLY A 350 -27.75 -4.71 2.17
C GLY A 350 -28.58 -3.45 2.42
N ASP A 351 -28.92 -3.17 3.69
CA ASP A 351 -29.54 -1.88 4.06
C ASP A 351 -28.51 -0.74 4.16
N SER A 352 -28.97 0.52 4.05
CA SER A 352 -28.14 1.74 4.15
C SER A 352 -27.12 1.70 5.30
N ASP A 353 -27.55 1.24 6.48
CA ASP A 353 -26.72 1.26 7.69
C ASP A 353 -25.63 0.18 7.63
N ALA A 354 -25.92 -0.99 7.06
CA ALA A 354 -24.96 -2.07 6.85
C ALA A 354 -23.92 -1.71 5.78
N LEU A 355 -24.35 -1.21 4.61
CA LEU A 355 -23.45 -0.75 3.54
C LEU A 355 -22.53 0.35 4.03
N TRP A 356 -23.08 1.32 4.77
CA TRP A 356 -22.31 2.41 5.34
C TRP A 356 -21.33 1.94 6.43
N GLN A 357 -21.69 0.93 7.22
CA GLN A 357 -20.77 0.32 8.18
C GLN A 357 -19.62 -0.40 7.49
N THR A 358 -19.89 -1.14 6.43
CA THR A 358 -18.84 -1.80 5.62
C THR A 358 -17.94 -0.77 4.96
N LEU A 359 -18.47 0.29 4.34
CA LEU A 359 -17.65 1.38 3.79
C LEU A 359 -16.83 2.07 4.89
N ARG A 360 -17.34 2.24 6.11
CA ARG A 360 -16.56 2.80 7.23
C ARG A 360 -15.50 1.82 7.74
N LYS A 361 -15.76 0.52 7.71
CA LYS A 361 -14.81 -0.53 8.07
C LYS A 361 -13.69 -0.59 7.02
N GLN A 362 -14.06 -0.57 5.74
CA GLN A 362 -13.13 -0.50 4.63
C GLN A 362 -12.39 0.83 4.61
N ALA A 363 -12.99 1.99 4.86
CA ALA A 363 -12.25 3.24 5.01
C ALA A 363 -11.41 3.30 6.31
N ARG A 364 -11.68 2.40 7.27
CA ARG A 364 -10.81 2.13 8.43
C ARG A 364 -9.66 1.18 8.10
N ALA A 365 -9.80 0.34 7.08
CA ALA A 365 -8.86 -0.69 6.60
C ALA A 365 -8.12 -0.33 5.27
N ALA A 366 -8.60 0.68 4.54
CA ALA A 366 -7.99 1.34 3.38
C ALA A 366 -7.52 2.77 3.74
N ARG A 367 -7.76 3.17 5.00
CA ARG A 367 -6.63 3.58 5.84
C ARG A 367 -5.61 2.45 5.83
N PRO A 368 -4.49 2.62 6.48
CA PRO A 368 -3.69 1.46 6.70
C PRO A 368 -4.40 0.38 7.48
N THR A 369 -4.76 -0.66 6.75
CA THR A 369 -4.38 -2.02 7.08
C THR A 369 -3.51 -2.52 5.95
#